data_AF-A0A819PKA8-F1
#
_entry.id   AF-A0A819PKA8-F1
#
_cell.length_a   1.000
_cell.length_b   1.000
_cell.length_c   1.000
_cell.angle_alpha   90.00
_cell.angle_beta   90.00
_cell.angle_gamma   90.00
#
_symmetry.space_group_name_H-M   'P 1'
#
loop_
_entity.id
_entity.type
_entity.pdbx_description
1 polymer ?
#
loop_
_entity_poly.entity_id
_entity_poly.type
_entity_poly.pdbx_seq_one_letter_code
_entity_poly.pdbx_strand_id
1 'polypeptide(L)'
;MAYVYTEFTDTLARSVDQVCSPLYTQMFEKIAKEQSNSRSYEELTVLEHYPNQIAWYKGNRRQEIIERIRRTHLKWFNSWLSENYTGRPPYIQWNSAMINILLHLTNLLFRMDLGDVITSDGTRDACRHISDTIKRILLSVNESNQVTIDPAGIPLVQQLLQILFYFTLDSELVIYLKSLQLVDLMNVLIRKSNNDDEVHLQAYRILAVIMTEADIKQLQNSSRIATVFITFIKNVIDGGIRTEGRLHNSLRSLKVLTQHDQIREELIKQEGHSLFLRCALEDQFNPLKAKL
;
A
#
# COMPACT_ATOMS: atom_id res chain seq x y z
N MET A 1 24.49 20.61 -2.67
CA MET A 1 23.31 20.90 -3.52
C MET A 1 22.28 21.60 -2.68
N ALA A 2 21.98 22.86 -3.00
CA ALA A 2 20.91 23.61 -2.38
C ALA A 2 19.56 22.95 -2.72
N TYR A 3 18.67 22.80 -1.75
CA TYR A 3 17.30 22.39 -2.00
C TYR A 3 16.62 23.46 -2.84
N VAL A 4 16.24 23.11 -4.07
CA VAL A 4 15.23 23.87 -4.79
C VAL A 4 13.92 23.55 -4.08
N TYR A 5 13.54 24.40 -3.13
CA TYR A 5 12.18 24.40 -2.59
C TYR A 5 11.25 24.59 -3.79
N THR A 6 10.47 23.57 -4.14
CA THR A 6 9.37 23.76 -5.09
C THR A 6 8.31 24.58 -4.37
N GLU A 7 8.20 25.85 -4.75
CA GLU A 7 7.18 26.76 -4.25
C GLU A 7 5.77 26.21 -4.52
N PHE A 8 4.83 26.54 -3.64
CA PHE A 8 3.42 26.28 -3.87
C PHE A 8 2.92 27.17 -5.02
N THR A 9 2.92 26.63 -6.23
CA THR A 9 2.51 27.34 -7.43
C THR A 9 0.99 27.40 -7.56
N ASP A 10 0.49 28.37 -8.31
CA ASP A 10 -0.92 28.42 -8.74
C ASP A 10 -1.37 27.11 -9.41
N THR A 11 -0.45 26.41 -10.08
CA THR A 11 -0.72 25.11 -10.70
C THR A 11 -0.99 24.03 -9.67
N LEU A 12 -0.19 23.91 -8.61
CA LEU A 12 -0.43 22.92 -7.55
C LEU A 12 -1.71 23.24 -6.76
N ALA A 13 -1.97 24.52 -6.50
CA ALA A 13 -3.21 24.95 -5.85
C ALA A 13 -4.44 24.48 -6.64
N ARG A 14 -4.45 24.71 -7.96
CA ARG A 14 -5.51 24.23 -8.85
C ARG A 14 -5.64 22.71 -8.81
N SER A 15 -4.54 21.96 -8.86
CA SER A 15 -4.57 20.49 -8.78
C SER A 15 -5.23 20.00 -7.49
N VAL A 16 -4.91 20.63 -6.35
CA VAL A 16 -5.52 20.31 -5.05
C VAL A 16 -7.02 20.63 -5.05
N ASP A 17 -7.42 21.80 -5.56
CA ASP A 17 -8.83 22.19 -5.59
C ASP A 17 -9.64 21.28 -6.53
N GLN A 18 -9.07 20.86 -7.66
CA GLN A 18 -9.71 19.91 -8.58
C GLN A 18 -9.89 18.53 -7.94
N VAL A 19 -8.86 18.01 -7.27
CA VAL A 19 -8.94 16.74 -6.55
C VAL A 19 -9.97 16.81 -5.42
N CYS A 20 -9.98 17.89 -4.63
CA CYS A 20 -10.95 18.08 -3.54
C CYS A 20 -12.37 18.44 -4.01
N SER A 21 -12.62 18.54 -5.31
CA SER A 21 -13.93 18.92 -5.84
C SER A 21 -14.88 17.72 -5.93
N PRO A 22 -16.21 17.95 -5.94
CA PRO A 22 -17.19 16.89 -6.21
C PRO A 22 -17.02 16.24 -7.60
N LEU A 23 -16.43 16.96 -8.57
CA LEU A 23 -16.17 16.44 -9.91
C LEU A 23 -15.24 15.21 -9.86
N TYR A 24 -14.24 15.23 -8.99
CA TYR A 24 -13.31 14.12 -8.83
C TYR A 24 -14.01 12.83 -8.43
N THR A 25 -14.86 12.87 -7.39
CA THR A 25 -15.58 11.68 -6.92
C THR A 25 -16.62 11.22 -7.94
N GLN A 26 -17.31 12.15 -8.61
CA GLN A 26 -18.28 11.83 -9.66
C GLN A 26 -17.62 11.15 -10.87
N MET A 27 -16.47 11.64 -11.33
CA MET A 27 -15.72 11.03 -12.43
C MET A 27 -15.19 9.65 -12.05
N PHE A 28 -14.68 9.50 -10.83
CA PHE A 28 -14.26 8.20 -10.32
C PHE A 28 -15.42 7.19 -10.33
N GLU A 29 -16.56 7.55 -9.76
CA GLU A 29 -17.75 6.68 -9.69
C GLU A 29 -18.29 6.35 -11.07
N LYS A 30 -18.29 7.31 -12.00
CA LYS A 30 -18.66 7.10 -13.39
C LYS A 30 -17.78 6.01 -14.02
N ILE A 31 -16.45 6.12 -13.91
CA ILE A 31 -15.53 5.13 -14.50
C ILE A 31 -15.67 3.78 -13.81
N ALA A 32 -15.79 3.76 -12.47
CA ALA A 32 -16.00 2.53 -11.72
C ALA A 32 -17.30 1.82 -12.12
N LYS A 33 -18.34 2.56 -12.50
CA LYS A 33 -19.62 2.01 -12.96
C LYS A 33 -19.59 1.60 -14.44
N GLU A 34 -19.04 2.44 -15.30
CA GLU A 34 -19.03 2.23 -16.76
C GLU A 34 -17.98 1.21 -17.21
N GLN A 35 -16.92 1.00 -16.42
CA GLN A 35 -15.85 0.04 -16.71
C GLN A 35 -15.22 0.25 -18.10
N SER A 36 -15.17 1.50 -18.56
CA SER A 36 -14.61 1.86 -19.87
C SER A 36 -13.09 1.70 -19.89
N ASN A 37 -12.57 1.09 -20.97
CA ASN A 37 -11.13 0.99 -21.22
C ASN A 37 -10.53 2.29 -21.78
N SER A 38 -11.37 3.17 -22.36
CA SER A 38 -10.95 4.46 -22.89
C SER A 38 -11.37 5.59 -21.95
N ARG A 39 -10.48 6.57 -21.76
CA ARG A 39 -10.73 7.75 -20.95
C ARG A 39 -10.57 9.00 -21.79
N SER A 40 -11.47 9.95 -21.58
CA SER A 40 -11.35 11.29 -22.12
C SER A 40 -10.11 12.00 -21.55
N TYR A 41 -9.67 13.05 -22.25
CA TYR A 41 -8.57 13.89 -21.78
C TYR A 41 -8.88 14.50 -20.39
N GLU A 42 -10.13 14.87 -20.15
CA GLU A 42 -10.58 15.42 -18.87
C GLU A 42 -10.47 14.40 -17.73
N GLU A 43 -10.95 13.17 -17.94
CA GLU A 43 -10.85 12.08 -16.97
C GLU A 43 -9.39 11.73 -16.63
N LEU A 44 -8.51 11.68 -17.64
CA LEU A 44 -7.07 11.47 -17.43
C LEU A 44 -6.45 12.61 -16.61
N THR A 45 -6.85 13.85 -16.90
CA THR A 45 -6.32 15.02 -16.21
C THR A 45 -6.75 15.02 -14.74
N VAL A 46 -8.03 14.79 -14.47
CA VAL A 46 -8.60 14.86 -13.12
C VAL A 46 -8.18 13.68 -12.25
N LEU A 47 -8.19 12.46 -12.79
CA LEU A 47 -8.00 11.23 -12.00
C LEU A 47 -6.57 10.70 -12.00
N GLU A 48 -5.68 11.17 -12.89
CA GLU A 48 -4.28 10.73 -12.92
C GLU A 48 -3.32 11.90 -12.80
N HIS A 49 -3.45 12.91 -13.67
CA HIS A 49 -2.47 13.99 -13.73
C HIS A 49 -2.42 14.80 -12.42
N TYR A 50 -3.56 15.29 -11.93
CA TYR A 50 -3.60 16.05 -10.67
C TYR A 50 -3.18 15.21 -9.45
N PRO A 51 -3.69 13.99 -9.22
CA PRO A 51 -3.21 13.13 -8.13
C PRO A 51 -1.71 12.86 -8.21
N ASN A 52 -1.17 12.63 -9.41
CA ASN A 52 0.26 12.37 -9.58
C ASN A 52 1.10 13.61 -9.26
N GLN A 53 0.70 14.81 -9.71
CA GLN A 53 1.37 16.05 -9.34
C GLN A 53 1.43 16.27 -7.83
N ILE A 54 0.33 16.03 -7.13
CA ILE A 54 0.24 16.18 -5.67
C ILE A 54 1.09 15.10 -4.97
N ALA A 55 0.99 13.84 -5.42
CA ALA A 55 1.70 12.72 -4.81
C ALA A 55 3.23 12.95 -4.78
N TRP A 56 3.79 13.60 -5.79
CA TRP A 56 5.23 13.89 -5.89
C TRP A 56 5.66 15.26 -5.38
N TYR A 57 4.75 16.10 -4.91
CA TYR A 57 5.09 17.40 -4.34
C TYR A 57 5.89 17.26 -3.04
N LYS A 58 7.06 17.91 -2.94
CA LYS A 58 7.96 17.85 -1.77
C LYS A 58 8.09 19.19 -1.02
N GLY A 59 7.17 20.13 -1.22
CA GLY A 59 7.25 21.43 -0.56
C GLY A 59 6.70 21.41 0.88
N ASN A 60 6.96 22.49 1.61
CA ASN A 60 6.64 22.65 3.04
C ASN A 60 5.16 22.46 3.40
N ARG A 61 4.23 22.73 2.47
CA ARG A 61 2.78 22.56 2.67
C ARG A 61 2.27 21.14 2.41
N ARG A 62 3.14 20.16 2.13
CA ARG A 62 2.72 18.79 1.77
C ARG A 62 1.76 18.18 2.78
N GLN A 63 2.10 18.24 4.08
CA GLN A 63 1.26 17.64 5.13
C GLN A 63 -0.13 18.27 5.20
N GLU A 64 -0.22 19.60 5.09
CA GLU A 64 -1.50 20.32 5.07
C GLU A 64 -2.37 19.90 3.87
N ILE A 65 -1.77 19.79 2.69
CA ILE A 65 -2.46 19.39 1.45
C ILE A 65 -2.99 17.96 1.56
N ILE A 66 -2.14 17.01 1.95
CA ILE A 66 -2.53 15.59 2.05
C ILE A 66 -3.60 15.41 3.14
N GLU A 67 -3.49 16.12 4.27
CA GLU A 67 -4.51 16.10 5.32
C GLU A 67 -5.86 16.65 4.83
N ARG A 68 -5.87 17.77 4.08
CA ARG A 68 -7.08 18.32 3.47
C ARG A 68 -7.74 17.28 2.57
N ILE A 69 -6.98 16.65 1.69
CA ILE A 69 -7.47 15.64 0.75
C ILE A 69 -8.03 14.42 1.49
N ARG A 70 -7.33 13.92 2.51
CA ARG A 70 -7.82 12.80 3.34
C ARG A 70 -9.17 13.13 3.99
N ARG A 71 -9.30 14.32 4.60
CA ARG A 71 -10.56 14.76 5.21
C ARG A 71 -11.70 14.86 4.21
N THR A 72 -11.41 15.26 2.97
CA THR A 72 -12.41 15.31 1.90
C THR A 72 -12.85 13.91 1.46
N HIS A 73 -11.93 12.97 1.26
CA HIS A 73 -12.22 11.75 0.52
C HIS A 73 -12.33 10.46 1.34
N LEU A 74 -11.74 10.35 2.54
CA LEU A 74 -11.68 9.05 3.24
C LEU A 74 -13.06 8.47 3.57
N LYS A 75 -14.00 9.31 3.99
CA LYS A 75 -15.38 8.87 4.28
C LYS A 75 -16.07 8.34 3.01
N TRP A 76 -15.96 9.09 1.92
CA TRP A 76 -16.49 8.69 0.62
C TRP A 76 -15.84 7.39 0.13
N PHE A 77 -14.51 7.30 0.18
CA PHE A 77 -13.79 6.12 -0.25
C PHE A 77 -14.19 4.88 0.56
N ASN A 78 -14.40 5.01 1.86
CA ASN A 78 -14.89 3.91 2.70
C ASN A 78 -16.31 3.49 2.32
N SER A 79 -17.22 4.44 2.05
CA SER A 79 -18.57 4.15 1.55
C SER A 79 -18.52 3.44 0.19
N TRP A 80 -17.72 3.96 -0.75
CA TRP A 80 -17.55 3.36 -2.07
C TRP A 80 -16.99 1.94 -1.97
N LEU A 81 -15.94 1.73 -1.17
CA LEU A 81 -15.40 0.39 -0.89
C LEU A 81 -16.50 -0.50 -0.33
N SER A 82 -17.30 0.01 0.60
CA SER A 82 -18.35 -0.74 1.29
C SER A 82 -19.53 -1.14 0.39
N GLU A 83 -19.84 -0.35 -0.62
CA GLU A 83 -20.94 -0.60 -1.55
C GLU A 83 -20.51 -1.54 -2.68
N ASN A 84 -19.25 -1.44 -3.13
CA ASN A 84 -18.76 -2.16 -4.29
C ASN A 84 -18.18 -3.55 -3.96
N TYR A 85 -18.21 -3.99 -2.70
CA TYR A 85 -17.81 -5.34 -2.30
C TYR A 85 -18.97 -6.32 -2.04
N THR A 86 -20.23 -5.84 -2.02
CA THR A 86 -21.36 -6.68 -1.64
C THR A 86 -21.81 -7.60 -2.80
N GLY A 87 -21.58 -8.91 -2.66
CA GLY A 87 -22.31 -9.97 -3.39
C GLY A 87 -21.55 -10.65 -4.54
N ARG A 88 -21.58 -11.99 -4.57
CA ARG A 88 -20.75 -12.89 -5.41
C ARG A 88 -21.21 -13.00 -6.88
N PRO A 89 -20.28 -13.14 -7.85
CA PRO A 89 -19.26 -12.14 -8.20
C PRO A 89 -19.96 -10.95 -8.93
N PRO A 90 -19.42 -9.72 -8.89
CA PRO A 90 -18.22 -9.44 -9.66
C PRO A 90 -17.20 -8.69 -8.81
N TYR A 91 -15.96 -9.18 -8.81
CA TYR A 91 -14.82 -8.30 -8.58
C TYR A 91 -15.03 -7.08 -9.48
N ILE A 92 -14.82 -5.86 -8.95
CA ILE A 92 -14.62 -4.68 -9.80
C ILE A 92 -13.82 -5.16 -11.00
N GLN A 93 -14.32 -4.98 -12.23
CA GLN A 93 -13.54 -5.43 -13.37
C GLN A 93 -12.23 -4.63 -13.31
N TRP A 94 -11.15 -5.31 -12.96
CA TRP A 94 -9.83 -4.70 -12.85
C TRP A 94 -9.27 -4.52 -14.25
N ASN A 95 -9.93 -3.67 -15.03
CA ASN A 95 -9.38 -3.20 -16.27
C ASN A 95 -8.22 -2.23 -15.95
N SER A 96 -7.40 -1.95 -16.96
CA SER A 96 -6.22 -1.09 -16.80
C SER A 96 -6.58 0.30 -16.28
N ALA A 97 -7.72 0.86 -16.69
CA ALA A 97 -8.17 2.17 -16.25
C ALA A 97 -8.46 2.20 -14.74
N MET A 98 -9.19 1.20 -14.22
CA MET A 98 -9.58 1.12 -12.82
C MET A 98 -8.36 0.83 -11.92
N ILE A 99 -7.47 -0.05 -12.35
CA ILE A 99 -6.19 -0.31 -11.66
C ILE A 99 -5.40 1.01 -11.51
N ASN A 100 -5.27 1.77 -12.59
CA ASN A 100 -4.50 3.02 -12.57
C ASN A 100 -5.13 4.08 -11.67
N ILE A 101 -6.45 4.26 -11.73
CA ILE A 101 -7.13 5.26 -10.90
C ILE A 101 -7.04 4.89 -9.42
N LEU A 102 -7.20 3.61 -9.07
CA LEU A 102 -7.03 3.17 -7.69
C LEU A 102 -5.59 3.27 -7.20
N LEU A 103 -4.60 3.05 -8.07
CA LEU A 103 -3.21 3.30 -7.74
C LEU A 103 -2.99 4.78 -7.41
N HIS A 104 -3.49 5.70 -8.23
CA HIS A 104 -3.37 7.13 -7.98
C HIS A 104 -4.10 7.58 -6.72
N LEU A 105 -5.33 7.08 -6.50
CA LEU A 105 -6.11 7.38 -5.30
C LEU A 105 -5.42 6.83 -4.04
N THR A 106 -4.91 5.60 -4.09
CA THR A 106 -4.17 4.99 -2.99
C THR A 106 -2.91 5.80 -2.70
N ASN A 107 -2.20 6.21 -3.76
CA ASN A 107 -0.99 7.00 -3.59
C ASN A 107 -1.26 8.34 -2.91
N LEU A 108 -2.37 8.96 -3.28
CA LEU A 108 -2.77 10.25 -2.75
C LEU A 108 -3.25 10.17 -1.29
N LEU A 109 -4.01 9.13 -0.93
CA LEU A 109 -4.61 9.01 0.39
C LEU A 109 -3.70 8.37 1.42
N PHE A 110 -2.85 7.40 1.02
CA PHE A 110 -2.27 6.45 1.96
C PHE A 110 -0.75 6.31 1.91
N ARG A 111 0.00 7.01 1.05
CA ARG A 111 1.49 6.89 0.92
C ARG A 111 2.28 7.47 2.12
N MET A 112 2.05 6.90 3.29
CA MET A 112 2.82 7.20 4.51
C MET A 112 4.29 6.79 4.39
N ASP A 113 4.63 5.91 3.45
CA ASP A 113 6.01 5.54 3.10
C ASP A 113 6.82 6.69 2.48
N LEU A 114 6.16 7.78 2.05
CA LEU A 114 6.80 9.03 1.62
C LEU A 114 7.01 10.03 2.76
N GLY A 115 6.77 9.63 4.02
CA GLY A 115 6.86 10.51 5.18
C GLY A 115 5.59 11.31 5.46
N ASP A 116 4.46 10.96 4.83
CA ASP A 116 3.16 11.56 5.16
C ASP A 116 2.70 11.07 6.54
N VAL A 117 2.37 12.00 7.42
CA VAL A 117 1.89 11.69 8.78
C VAL A 117 0.39 11.99 8.84
N ILE A 118 -0.36 11.20 9.59
CA ILE A 118 -1.76 11.52 9.88
C ILE A 118 -1.78 12.52 11.04
N THR A 119 -2.32 13.71 10.81
CA THR A 119 -2.22 14.82 11.77
C THR A 119 -3.47 14.99 12.63
N SER A 120 -4.59 14.37 12.26
CA SER A 120 -5.85 14.49 13.00
C SER A 120 -6.47 13.16 13.41
N ASP A 121 -7.09 13.16 14.59
CA ASP A 121 -7.80 12.01 15.13
C ASP A 121 -8.98 11.59 14.23
N GLY A 122 -9.70 12.57 13.65
CA GLY A 122 -10.79 12.29 12.71
C GLY A 122 -10.31 11.54 11.46
N THR A 123 -9.12 11.87 10.93
CA THR A 123 -8.51 11.12 9.83
C THR A 123 -8.10 9.71 10.28
N ARG A 124 -7.54 9.56 11.49
CA ARG A 124 -7.21 8.23 12.04
C ARG A 124 -8.46 7.37 12.23
N ASP A 125 -9.54 7.92 12.75
CA ASP A 125 -10.82 7.22 12.90
C ASP A 125 -11.39 6.77 11.55
N ALA A 126 -11.29 7.61 10.52
CA ALA A 126 -11.65 7.22 9.16
C ALA A 126 -10.77 6.05 8.65
N CYS A 127 -9.46 6.05 8.91
CA CYS A 127 -8.57 4.92 8.59
C CYS A 127 -8.92 3.65 9.37
N ARG A 128 -9.36 3.76 10.63
CA ARG A 128 -9.85 2.60 11.42
C ARG A 128 -11.08 1.98 10.76
N HIS A 129 -12.06 2.79 10.36
CA HIS A 129 -13.24 2.30 9.63
C HIS A 129 -12.90 1.68 8.27
N ILE A 130 -11.92 2.23 7.55
CA ILE A 130 -11.42 1.62 6.31
C ILE A 130 -10.78 0.26 6.62
N SER A 131 -10.03 0.12 7.71
CA SER A 131 -9.44 -1.16 8.13
C SER A 131 -10.50 -2.21 8.42
N ASP A 132 -11.60 -1.85 9.09
CA ASP A 132 -12.75 -2.72 9.31
C ASP A 132 -13.40 -3.17 7.99
N THR A 133 -13.61 -2.24 7.06
CA THR A 133 -14.16 -2.54 5.74
C THR A 133 -13.24 -3.46 4.96
N ILE A 134 -11.93 -3.18 4.93
CA ILE A 134 -10.93 -4.04 4.28
C ILE A 134 -10.96 -5.45 4.88
N LYS A 135 -10.96 -5.58 6.21
CA LYS A 135 -11.04 -6.89 6.89
C LYS A 135 -12.27 -7.67 6.45
N ARG A 136 -13.44 -7.04 6.41
CA ARG A 136 -14.70 -7.66 5.95
C ARG A 136 -14.61 -8.13 4.49
N ILE A 137 -14.02 -7.31 3.61
CA ILE A 137 -13.83 -7.67 2.19
C ILE A 137 -12.92 -8.89 2.07
N LEU A 138 -11.76 -8.88 2.73
CA LEU A 138 -10.80 -9.97 2.69
C LEU A 138 -11.37 -11.28 3.26
N LEU A 139 -12.19 -11.21 4.31
CA LEU A 139 -12.94 -12.35 4.83
C LEU A 139 -13.94 -12.89 3.80
N SER A 140 -14.68 -12.00 3.13
CA SER A 140 -15.63 -12.39 2.08
C SER A 140 -14.94 -13.07 0.89
N VAL A 141 -13.79 -12.55 0.46
CA VAL A 141 -12.94 -13.18 -0.58
C VAL A 141 -12.46 -14.55 -0.12
N ASN A 142 -12.08 -14.69 1.15
CA ASN A 142 -11.68 -15.99 1.70
C ASN A 142 -12.86 -17.00 1.73
N GLU A 143 -14.08 -16.54 2.00
CA GLU A 143 -15.28 -17.37 2.09
C GLU A 143 -15.89 -17.72 0.72
N SER A 144 -15.51 -17.01 -0.34
CA SER A 144 -16.04 -17.25 -1.70
C SER A 144 -15.51 -18.54 -2.32
N ASN A 145 -14.27 -18.92 -2.01
CA ASN A 145 -13.64 -20.17 -2.45
C ASN A 145 -12.74 -20.73 -1.34
N GLN A 146 -13.00 -21.98 -0.94
CA GLN A 146 -12.28 -22.63 0.16
C GLN A 146 -10.84 -23.04 -0.17
N VAL A 147 -10.48 -23.13 -1.46
CA VAL A 147 -9.20 -23.68 -1.91
C VAL A 147 -8.23 -22.59 -2.35
N THR A 148 -8.65 -21.71 -3.24
CA THR A 148 -7.80 -20.67 -3.83
C THR A 148 -8.55 -19.36 -3.97
N ILE A 149 -7.82 -18.25 -3.91
CA ILE A 149 -8.38 -16.95 -4.27
C ILE A 149 -8.63 -16.96 -5.78
N ASP A 150 -9.81 -16.50 -6.20
CA ASP A 150 -10.12 -16.31 -7.60
C ASP A 150 -9.10 -15.36 -8.25
N PRO A 151 -8.48 -15.72 -9.39
CA PRO A 151 -7.53 -14.85 -10.09
C PRO A 151 -8.06 -13.42 -10.34
N ALA A 152 -9.36 -13.27 -10.62
CA ALA A 152 -9.97 -11.96 -10.83
C ALA A 152 -10.03 -11.09 -9.55
N GLY A 153 -9.94 -11.71 -8.37
CA GLY A 153 -9.90 -11.04 -7.07
C GLY A 153 -8.49 -10.70 -6.57
N ILE A 154 -7.44 -11.27 -7.15
CA ILE A 154 -6.05 -11.04 -6.70
C ILE A 154 -5.67 -9.54 -6.72
N PRO A 155 -5.95 -8.74 -7.77
CA PRO A 155 -5.61 -7.32 -7.76
C PRO A 155 -6.28 -6.54 -6.61
N LEU A 156 -7.53 -6.87 -6.27
CA LEU A 156 -8.21 -6.30 -5.12
C LEU A 156 -7.47 -6.65 -3.82
N VAL A 157 -7.15 -7.93 -3.62
CA VAL A 157 -6.44 -8.39 -2.41
C VAL A 157 -5.10 -7.68 -2.28
N GLN A 158 -4.31 -7.58 -3.36
CA GLN A 158 -3.04 -6.85 -3.37
C GLN A 158 -3.25 -5.38 -2.94
N GLN A 159 -4.24 -4.70 -3.51
CA GLN A 159 -4.50 -3.29 -3.23
C GLN A 159 -4.94 -3.06 -1.78
N LEU A 160 -5.82 -3.92 -1.26
CA LEU A 160 -6.31 -3.83 0.12
C LEU A 160 -5.21 -4.13 1.13
N LEU A 161 -4.37 -5.14 0.87
CA LEU A 161 -3.21 -5.44 1.71
C LEU A 161 -2.19 -4.30 1.68
N GLN A 162 -1.99 -3.65 0.53
CA GLN A 162 -1.12 -2.48 0.44
C GLN A 162 -1.63 -1.32 1.32
N ILE A 163 -2.94 -1.06 1.32
CA ILE A 163 -3.54 -0.03 2.19
C ILE A 163 -3.34 -0.38 3.66
N LEU A 164 -3.63 -1.63 4.07
CA LEU A 164 -3.37 -2.09 5.43
C LEU A 164 -1.89 -1.98 5.80
N PHE A 165 -0.98 -2.30 4.87
CA PHE A 165 0.45 -2.13 5.08
C PHE A 165 0.78 -0.66 5.38
N TYR A 166 0.25 0.31 4.63
CA TYR A 166 0.50 1.73 4.95
C TYR A 166 0.04 2.10 6.35
N PHE A 167 -1.08 1.56 6.83
CA PHE A 167 -1.55 1.77 8.20
C PHE A 167 -0.59 1.22 9.26
N THR A 168 0.30 0.28 8.90
CA THR A 168 1.36 -0.19 9.82
C THR A 168 2.47 0.83 10.08
N LEU A 169 2.49 1.94 9.32
CA LEU A 169 3.49 3.01 9.47
C LEU A 169 3.09 4.06 10.51
N ASP A 170 1.82 4.09 10.93
CA ASP A 170 1.32 4.95 12.02
C ASP A 170 1.17 4.14 13.31
N SER A 171 1.75 4.63 14.41
CA SER A 171 1.79 3.89 15.68
C SER A 171 0.42 3.65 16.31
N GLU A 172 -0.52 4.58 16.17
CA GLU A 172 -1.87 4.42 16.73
C GLU A 172 -2.69 3.43 15.90
N LEU A 173 -2.57 3.50 14.57
CA LEU A 173 -3.20 2.53 13.69
C LEU A 173 -2.63 1.12 13.90
N VAL A 174 -1.33 0.97 14.18
CA VAL A 174 -0.72 -0.34 14.54
C VAL A 174 -1.41 -0.97 15.76
N ILE A 175 -1.66 -0.19 16.82
CA ILE A 175 -2.36 -0.69 18.02
C ILE A 175 -3.75 -1.22 17.62
N TYR A 176 -4.46 -0.47 16.79
CA TYR A 176 -5.77 -0.87 16.31
C TYR A 176 -5.72 -2.12 15.41
N LEU A 177 -4.79 -2.20 14.45
CA LEU A 177 -4.62 -3.38 13.59
C LEU A 177 -4.31 -4.64 14.39
N LYS A 178 -3.56 -4.54 15.50
CA LYS A 178 -3.33 -5.67 16.42
C LYS A 178 -4.64 -6.14 17.07
N SER A 179 -5.55 -5.24 17.41
CA SER A 179 -6.86 -5.60 17.96
C SER A 179 -7.78 -6.31 16.97
N LEU A 180 -7.55 -6.15 15.66
CA LEU A 180 -8.34 -6.78 14.61
C LEU A 180 -8.04 -8.27 14.38
N GLN A 181 -7.09 -8.87 15.10
CA GLN A 181 -6.74 -10.31 14.99
C GLN A 181 -6.44 -10.74 13.54
N LEU A 182 -5.68 -9.92 12.80
CA LEU A 182 -5.44 -10.13 11.37
C LEU A 182 -4.50 -11.31 11.06
N VAL A 183 -3.81 -11.88 12.06
CA VAL A 183 -2.79 -12.93 11.85
C VAL A 183 -3.36 -14.14 11.09
N ASP A 184 -4.49 -14.68 11.54
CA ASP A 184 -5.11 -15.84 10.90
C ASP A 184 -5.57 -15.54 9.48
N LEU A 185 -6.13 -14.34 9.27
CA LEU A 185 -6.56 -13.88 7.94
C LEU A 185 -5.37 -13.80 6.98
N MET A 186 -4.25 -13.19 7.40
CA MET A 186 -3.03 -13.12 6.57
C MET A 186 -2.50 -14.51 6.24
N ASN A 187 -2.42 -15.41 7.23
CA ASN A 187 -1.98 -16.79 7.01
C ASN A 187 -2.88 -17.54 6.03
N VAL A 188 -4.19 -17.34 6.09
CA VAL A 188 -5.15 -17.92 5.16
C VAL A 188 -4.94 -17.36 3.74
N LEU A 189 -4.78 -16.05 3.60
CA LEU A 189 -4.56 -15.40 2.30
C LEU A 189 -3.27 -15.92 1.64
N ILE A 190 -2.17 -16.01 2.38
CA ILE A 190 -0.87 -16.54 1.91
C ILE A 190 -1.02 -17.98 1.39
N ARG A 191 -1.80 -18.83 2.08
CA ARG A 191 -2.02 -20.21 1.62
C ARG A 191 -2.85 -20.28 0.34
N LYS A 192 -3.84 -19.39 0.18
CA LYS A 192 -4.80 -19.43 -0.92
C LYS A 192 -4.38 -18.62 -2.15
N SER A 193 -3.37 -17.75 -2.04
CA SER A 193 -2.94 -16.84 -3.12
C SER A 193 -2.11 -17.48 -4.23
N ASN A 194 -2.00 -18.82 -4.26
CA ASN A 194 -1.27 -19.55 -5.30
C ASN A 194 0.15 -19.00 -5.58
N ASN A 195 0.90 -18.66 -4.52
CA ASN A 195 2.22 -18.05 -4.61
C ASN A 195 2.28 -16.68 -5.33
N ASP A 196 1.23 -15.87 -5.26
CA ASP A 196 1.31 -14.47 -5.70
C ASP A 196 2.32 -13.66 -4.84
N ASP A 197 3.37 -13.15 -5.47
CA ASP A 197 4.48 -12.49 -4.78
C ASP A 197 4.05 -11.20 -4.04
N GLU A 198 3.15 -10.41 -4.61
CA GLU A 198 2.74 -9.13 -3.99
C GLU A 198 1.81 -9.38 -2.80
N VAL A 199 0.88 -10.34 -2.89
CA VAL A 199 0.07 -10.77 -1.73
C VAL A 199 0.97 -11.25 -0.60
N HIS A 200 1.94 -12.12 -0.91
CA HIS A 200 2.88 -12.65 0.09
C HIS A 200 3.71 -11.51 0.70
N LEU A 201 4.27 -10.63 -0.12
CA LEU A 201 5.09 -9.50 0.33
C LEU A 201 4.32 -8.61 1.31
N GLN A 202 3.11 -8.18 0.95
CA GLN A 202 2.32 -7.29 1.81
C GLN A 202 1.86 -8.00 3.07
N ALA A 203 1.41 -9.26 2.98
CA ALA A 203 1.00 -10.04 4.15
C ALA A 203 2.16 -10.23 5.14
N TYR A 204 3.36 -10.61 4.67
CA TYR A 204 4.53 -10.75 5.55
C TYR A 204 4.97 -9.43 6.18
N ARG A 205 4.85 -8.31 5.45
CA ARG A 205 5.16 -6.98 5.99
C ARG A 205 4.19 -6.56 7.09
N ILE A 206 2.89 -6.87 6.93
CA ILE A 206 1.88 -6.64 7.95
C ILE A 206 2.14 -7.53 9.17
N LEU A 207 2.35 -8.84 8.95
CA LEU A 207 2.65 -9.82 9.99
C LEU A 207 3.87 -9.39 10.83
N ALA A 208 4.93 -8.91 10.19
CA ALA A 208 6.13 -8.40 10.88
C ALA A 208 5.85 -7.24 11.87
N VAL A 209 4.73 -6.52 11.73
CA VAL A 209 4.36 -5.42 12.62
C VAL A 209 3.34 -5.84 13.67
N ILE A 210 2.40 -6.72 13.33
CA ILE A 210 1.29 -7.08 14.21
C ILE A 210 1.59 -8.28 15.13
N MET A 211 2.51 -9.17 14.73
CA MET A 211 2.88 -10.36 15.50
C MET A 211 3.84 -10.03 16.65
N THR A 212 3.86 -10.90 17.67
CA THR A 212 4.92 -10.89 18.68
C THR A 212 6.16 -11.63 18.18
N GLU A 213 7.30 -11.44 18.84
CA GLU A 213 8.52 -12.22 18.53
C GLU A 213 8.30 -13.73 18.67
N ALA A 214 7.51 -14.17 19.65
CA ALA A 214 7.20 -15.58 19.85
C ALA A 214 6.41 -16.15 18.67
N ASP A 215 5.43 -15.40 18.15
CA ASP A 215 4.64 -15.82 16.99
C ASP A 215 5.49 -15.84 15.72
N ILE A 216 6.39 -14.87 15.56
CA ILE A 216 7.29 -14.80 14.38
C ILE A 216 8.14 -16.06 14.27
N LYS A 217 8.63 -16.59 15.40
CA LYS A 217 9.41 -17.85 15.44
C LYS A 217 8.61 -19.10 15.07
N GLN A 218 7.29 -18.99 14.94
CA GLN A 218 6.40 -20.07 14.52
C GLN A 218 5.98 -19.96 13.05
N LEU A 219 6.40 -18.90 12.33
CA LEU A 219 6.10 -18.75 10.91
C LEU A 219 6.64 -19.94 10.11
N GLN A 220 5.81 -20.46 9.21
CA GLN A 220 6.17 -21.57 8.35
C GLN A 220 6.70 -21.05 7.00
N ASN A 221 7.36 -21.92 6.23
CA ASN A 221 7.87 -21.64 4.88
C ASN A 221 8.93 -20.52 4.83
N SER A 222 9.92 -20.58 5.72
CA SER A 222 11.06 -19.65 5.80
C SER A 222 11.73 -19.38 4.44
N SER A 223 11.87 -20.41 3.59
CA SER A 223 12.46 -20.27 2.25
C SER A 223 11.64 -19.35 1.34
N ARG A 224 10.30 -19.49 1.35
CA ARG A 224 9.40 -18.64 0.56
C ARG A 224 9.44 -17.19 1.03
N ILE A 225 9.49 -16.96 2.34
CA ILE A 225 9.63 -15.61 2.92
C ILE A 225 10.92 -14.96 2.39
N ALA A 226 12.06 -15.66 2.52
CA ALA A 226 13.34 -15.17 2.03
C ALA A 226 13.29 -14.84 0.53
N THR A 227 12.76 -15.75 -0.29
CA THR A 227 12.65 -15.55 -1.74
C THR A 227 11.80 -14.33 -2.11
N VAL A 228 10.62 -14.15 -1.50
CA VAL A 228 9.74 -13.00 -1.79
C VAL A 228 10.46 -11.67 -1.53
N PHE A 229 11.16 -11.56 -0.40
CA PHE A 229 11.90 -10.34 -0.07
C PHE A 229 13.14 -10.15 -0.96
N ILE A 230 13.91 -11.20 -1.24
CA ILE A 230 15.09 -11.13 -2.11
C ILE A 230 14.70 -10.69 -3.51
N THR A 231 13.67 -11.32 -4.10
CA THR A 231 13.17 -10.96 -5.43
C THR A 231 12.72 -9.51 -5.47
N PHE A 232 11.96 -9.06 -4.46
CA PHE A 232 11.54 -7.67 -4.36
C PHE A 232 12.74 -6.71 -4.29
N ILE A 233 13.68 -6.94 -3.38
CA ILE A 233 14.86 -6.08 -3.19
C ILE A 233 15.70 -6.03 -4.46
N LYS A 234 15.94 -7.18 -5.09
CA LYS A 234 16.70 -7.27 -6.34
C LYS A 234 16.02 -6.47 -7.46
N ASN A 235 14.71 -6.60 -7.62
CA ASN A 235 13.96 -5.83 -8.62
C ASN A 235 14.05 -4.32 -8.40
N VAL A 236 14.08 -3.85 -7.15
CA VAL A 236 14.27 -2.43 -6.84
C VAL A 236 15.70 -1.97 -7.18
N ILE A 237 16.71 -2.77 -6.83
CA ILE A 237 18.12 -2.44 -7.07
C ILE A 237 18.46 -2.43 -8.57
N ASP A 238 17.95 -3.40 -9.34
CA ASP A 238 18.28 -3.60 -10.75
C ASP A 238 17.58 -2.58 -11.69
N GLY A 239 17.03 -1.49 -11.14
CA GLY A 239 16.47 -0.37 -11.90
C GLY A 239 14.95 -0.38 -12.02
N GLY A 240 14.25 -1.22 -11.26
CA GLY A 240 12.81 -1.07 -11.07
C GLY A 240 12.48 0.27 -10.40
N ILE A 241 11.42 0.93 -10.88
CA ILE A 241 10.77 2.18 -10.42
C ILE A 241 11.33 2.74 -9.11
N ARG A 242 11.68 4.05 -9.07
CA ARG A 242 12.08 4.79 -7.86
C ARG A 242 11.15 4.52 -6.68
N THR A 243 11.50 3.52 -5.87
CA THR A 243 10.67 2.95 -4.79
C THR A 243 11.50 2.83 -3.52
N GLU A 244 12.45 3.75 -3.31
CA GLU A 244 13.30 3.84 -2.11
C GLU A 244 12.48 3.69 -0.80
N GLY A 245 11.32 4.35 -0.70
CA GLY A 245 10.41 4.19 0.45
C GLY A 245 9.81 2.79 0.59
N ARG A 246 9.49 2.09 -0.51
CA ARG A 246 9.05 0.68 -0.43
C ARG A 246 10.22 -0.22 -0.04
N LEU A 247 11.44 0.06 -0.51
CA LEU A 247 12.64 -0.68 -0.15
C LEU A 247 12.94 -0.58 1.34
N HIS A 248 13.02 0.62 1.91
CA HIS A 248 13.29 0.82 3.34
C HIS A 248 12.26 0.14 4.22
N ASN A 249 10.99 0.23 3.85
CA ASN A 249 9.93 -0.44 4.59
C ASN A 249 10.00 -1.97 4.50
N SER A 250 10.32 -2.52 3.33
CA SER A 250 10.58 -3.96 3.18
C SER A 250 11.79 -4.40 4.02
N LEU A 251 12.86 -3.62 4.04
CA LEU A 251 14.04 -3.89 4.88
C LEU A 251 13.70 -3.85 6.38
N ARG A 252 12.84 -2.92 6.81
CA ARG A 252 12.35 -2.83 8.19
C ARG A 252 11.55 -4.07 8.59
N SER A 253 10.60 -4.49 7.76
CA SER A 253 9.83 -5.71 8.02
C SER A 253 10.74 -6.94 8.08
N LEU A 254 11.71 -7.03 7.17
CA LEU A 254 12.63 -8.16 7.11
C LEU A 254 13.56 -8.22 8.33
N LYS A 255 14.04 -7.08 8.83
CA LYS A 255 14.80 -7.02 10.10
C LYS A 255 14.04 -7.69 11.24
N VAL A 256 12.73 -7.49 11.33
CA VAL A 256 11.90 -8.13 12.35
C VAL A 256 11.73 -9.62 12.06
N LEU A 257 11.45 -10.00 10.81
CA LEU A 257 11.30 -11.41 10.42
C LEU A 257 12.59 -12.24 10.62
N THR A 258 13.78 -11.63 10.53
CA THR A 258 15.07 -12.32 10.78
C THR A 258 15.32 -12.70 12.24
N GLN A 259 14.42 -12.34 13.16
CA GLN A 259 14.37 -12.95 14.49
C GLN A 259 14.04 -14.45 14.42
N HIS A 260 13.48 -14.92 13.29
CA HIS A 260 13.35 -16.33 12.98
C HIS A 260 14.66 -16.86 12.35
N ASP A 261 15.34 -17.77 13.04
CA ASP A 261 16.66 -18.26 12.64
C ASP A 261 16.67 -18.90 11.23
N GLN A 262 15.68 -19.73 10.91
CA GLN A 262 15.57 -20.33 9.57
C GLN A 262 15.38 -19.30 8.44
N ILE A 263 14.66 -18.19 8.68
CA ILE A 263 14.54 -17.12 7.68
C ILE A 263 15.90 -16.46 7.45
N ARG A 264 16.64 -16.22 8.52
CA ARG A 264 18.01 -15.67 8.45
C ARG A 264 18.95 -16.63 7.68
N GLU A 265 18.87 -17.93 7.93
CA GLU A 265 19.66 -18.95 7.22
C GLU A 265 19.33 -19.00 5.72
N GLU A 266 18.04 -18.95 5.36
CA GLU A 266 17.61 -18.93 3.97
C GLU A 266 18.06 -17.66 3.23
N LEU A 267 18.05 -16.50 3.90
CA LEU A 267 18.62 -15.27 3.33
C LEU A 267 20.13 -15.37 3.08
N ILE A 268 20.88 -16.06 3.95
CA ILE A 268 22.32 -16.29 3.74
C ILE A 268 22.54 -17.22 2.56
N LYS A 269 21.82 -18.34 2.51
CA LYS A 269 21.90 -19.37 1.47
C LYS A 269 21.57 -18.84 0.08
N GLN A 270 20.61 -17.91 -0.03
CA GLN A 270 20.18 -17.29 -1.28
C GLN A 270 20.99 -16.02 -1.63
N GLU A 271 22.16 -15.81 -1.00
CA GLU A 271 23.04 -14.65 -1.19
C GLU A 271 22.37 -13.29 -0.90
N GLY A 272 21.26 -13.27 -0.14
CA GLY A 272 20.56 -12.04 0.24
C GLY A 272 21.44 -11.05 1.00
N HIS A 273 22.43 -11.53 1.76
CA HIS A 273 23.45 -10.72 2.43
C HIS A 273 24.18 -9.74 1.49
N SER A 274 24.44 -10.15 0.23
CA SER A 274 25.07 -9.29 -0.77
C SER A 274 24.16 -8.12 -1.17
N LEU A 275 22.86 -8.37 -1.32
CA LEU A 275 21.86 -7.34 -1.61
C LEU A 275 21.72 -6.36 -0.44
N PHE A 276 21.76 -6.85 0.81
CA PHE A 276 21.72 -5.96 1.98
C PHE A 276 22.96 -5.08 2.08
N LEU A 277 24.14 -5.62 1.80
CA LEU A 277 25.38 -4.84 1.75
C LEU A 277 25.27 -3.74 0.69
N ARG A 278 24.73 -4.05 -0.50
CA ARG A 278 24.46 -3.02 -1.52
C ARG A 278 23.49 -1.96 -1.01
N CYS A 279 22.37 -2.35 -0.39
CA CYS A 279 21.43 -1.40 0.22
C CYS A 279 22.08 -0.50 1.29
N ALA A 280 23.03 -1.03 2.06
CA ALA A 280 23.71 -0.28 3.11
C ALA A 280 24.84 0.62 2.59
N LEU A 281 25.53 0.22 1.52
CA LEU A 281 26.70 0.91 0.99
C LEU A 281 26.36 1.94 -0.09
N GLU A 282 25.34 1.68 -0.91
CA GLU A 282 24.92 2.60 -1.97
C GLU A 282 24.07 3.73 -1.37
N ASP A 283 24.54 4.98 -1.49
CA ASP A 283 23.91 6.16 -0.88
C ASP A 283 22.43 6.34 -1.27
N GLN A 284 22.06 5.93 -2.47
CA GLN A 284 20.67 5.95 -2.98
C GLN A 284 19.72 5.01 -2.21
N PHE A 285 20.25 3.94 -1.61
CA PHE A 285 19.45 2.92 -0.92
C PHE A 285 19.66 2.94 0.59
N ASN A 286 20.69 3.62 1.09
CA ASN A 286 21.03 3.63 2.50
C ASN A 286 19.96 4.38 3.34
N PRO A 287 19.19 3.68 4.20
CA PRO A 287 18.14 4.30 5.00
C PRO A 287 18.65 5.31 6.04
N LEU A 288 19.92 5.24 6.42
CA LEU A 288 20.54 6.20 7.35
C LEU A 288 21.00 7.49 6.66
N LYS A 289 21.20 7.44 5.34
CA LYS A 289 21.57 8.59 4.51
C LYS A 289 20.40 9.17 3.73
N ALA A 290 19.30 8.42 3.64
CA ALA A 290 18.02 8.90 3.16
C ALA A 290 17.59 10.08 4.04
N LYS A 291 17.76 11.29 3.51
CA LYS A 291 17.30 12.51 4.17
C LYS A 291 15.77 12.47 4.18
N LEU A 292 15.20 12.14 5.34
CA LEU A 292 13.80 12.39 5.67
C LEU A 292 13.52 13.90 5.57
#